data_AF-A0A0S2ZQN1-F1
#
_entry.id   AF-A0A0S2ZQN1-F1
#
_cell.length_a   1.000
_cell.length_b   1.000
_cell.length_c   1.000
_cell.angle_alpha   90.00
_cell.angle_beta   90.00
_cell.angle_gamma   90.00
#
_symmetry.space_group_name_H-M   'P 1'
#
loop_
_entity.id
_entity.type
_entity.pdbx_description
1 polymer ?
#
loop_
_entity_poly.entity_id
_entity_poly.type
_entity_poly.pdbx_seq_one_letter_code
_entity_poly.pdbx_strand_id
1 'polypeptide(L)'
;MNKEKMYMLLNMIEKYSSIINLIKLGYSYTDVVNYYKELTEKDLIKTDENSYKILTKKGKELLKEYKKENIFPLEKYRIPKIKLDSIYLP
;
A
#
# COMPACT_ATOMS: atom_id res chain seq x y z
N MET A 1 2.38 -2.20 11.63
CA MET A 1 2.66 -2.24 10.17
C MET A 1 3.88 -1.41 9.76
N ASN A 2 4.66 -1.81 8.74
CA ASN A 2 5.82 -1.04 8.24
C ASN A 2 5.40 0.14 7.33
N LYS A 3 6.35 1.06 7.06
CA LYS A 3 6.11 2.30 6.30
C LYS A 3 5.58 2.04 4.87
N GLU A 4 6.17 1.10 4.16
CA GLU A 4 5.81 0.79 2.76
C GLU A 4 4.36 0.28 2.65
N LYS A 5 3.98 -0.62 3.56
CA LYS A 5 2.63 -1.19 3.59
C LYS A 5 1.61 -0.14 4.04
N MET A 6 1.96 0.71 5.00
CA MET A 6 1.14 1.85 5.42
C MET A 6 0.89 2.81 4.25
N TYR A 7 1.93 3.17 3.49
CA TYR A 7 1.80 3.99 2.29
C TYR A 7 0.87 3.35 1.25
N MET A 8 1.09 2.07 0.92
CA MET A 8 0.27 1.34 -0.04
C MET A 8 -1.21 1.39 0.34
N LEU A 9 -1.55 1.13 1.60
CA LEU A 9 -2.92 1.12 2.10
C LEU A 9 -3.57 2.50 2.04
N LEU A 10 -2.89 3.54 2.54
CA LEU A 10 -3.41 4.91 2.49
C LEU A 10 -3.62 5.38 1.05
N ASN A 11 -2.70 5.06 0.15
CA ASN A 11 -2.78 5.40 -1.27
C ASN A 11 -3.93 4.66 -1.99
N MET A 12 -4.21 3.40 -1.64
CA MET A 12 -5.37 2.69 -2.21
C MET A 12 -6.69 3.26 -1.70
N ILE A 13 -6.78 3.60 -0.41
CA ILE A 13 -7.98 4.22 0.15
C ILE A 13 -8.20 5.60 -0.48
N GLU A 14 -7.14 6.37 -0.71
CA GLU A 14 -7.23 7.65 -1.44
C GLU A 14 -7.78 7.48 -2.87
N LYS A 15 -7.37 6.42 -3.58
CA LYS A 15 -7.74 6.22 -4.99
C LYS A 15 -9.09 5.52 -5.20
N TYR A 16 -9.44 4.59 -4.34
CA TYR A 16 -10.56 3.68 -4.55
C TYR A 16 -11.65 3.78 -3.48
N SER A 17 -11.45 4.59 -2.43
CA SER A 17 -12.37 4.77 -1.30
C SER A 17 -12.77 3.46 -0.61
N SER A 18 -11.96 2.41 -0.77
CA SER A 18 -12.25 1.06 -0.31
C SER A 18 -10.98 0.25 -0.13
N ILE A 19 -10.97 -0.57 0.92
CA ILE A 19 -9.91 -1.52 1.24
C ILE A 19 -10.20 -2.93 0.67
N ILE A 20 -11.42 -3.17 0.17
CA ILE A 20 -11.88 -4.48 -0.35
C ILE A 20 -11.08 -4.91 -1.59
N ASN A 21 -10.54 -3.97 -2.36
CA ASN A 21 -9.69 -4.28 -3.51
C ASN A 21 -8.44 -5.10 -3.13
N LEU A 22 -8.00 -5.06 -1.87
CA LEU A 22 -6.93 -5.95 -1.39
C LEU A 22 -7.31 -7.43 -1.44
N ILE A 23 -8.58 -7.76 -1.19
CA ILE A 23 -9.05 -9.15 -1.25
C ILE A 23 -8.93 -9.64 -2.69
N LYS A 24 -9.29 -8.80 -3.68
CA LYS A 24 -9.13 -9.11 -5.11
C LYS A 24 -7.67 -9.30 -5.51
N LEU A 25 -6.74 -8.64 -4.80
CA LEU A 25 -5.29 -8.78 -4.99
C LEU A 25 -4.69 -10.00 -4.26
N GLY A 26 -5.52 -10.84 -3.64
CA GLY A 26 -5.09 -12.08 -2.98
C GLY A 26 -4.71 -11.94 -1.50
N TYR A 27 -4.99 -10.80 -0.86
CA TYR A 27 -4.81 -10.67 0.58
C TYR A 27 -5.90 -11.41 1.35
N SER A 28 -5.55 -12.01 2.49
CA SER A 28 -6.52 -12.69 3.33
C SER A 28 -7.52 -11.70 3.92
N TYR A 29 -8.77 -12.13 4.07
CA TYR A 29 -9.82 -11.30 4.67
C TYR A 29 -9.45 -10.82 6.08
N THR A 30 -8.91 -11.73 6.90
CA THR A 30 -8.43 -11.44 8.26
C THR A 30 -7.36 -10.35 8.28
N ASP A 31 -6.42 -10.39 7.34
CA ASP A 31 -5.40 -9.35 7.23
C ASP A 31 -6.00 -7.99 6.87
N VAL A 32 -6.93 -7.97 5.91
CA VAL A 32 -7.60 -6.74 5.48
C VAL A 32 -8.38 -6.10 6.63
N VAL A 33 -9.08 -6.90 7.43
CA VAL A 33 -9.77 -6.44 8.64
C VAL A 33 -8.80 -5.90 9.68
N ASN A 34 -7.67 -6.60 9.91
CA ASN A 34 -6.64 -6.14 10.85
C ASN A 34 -6.00 -4.82 10.40
N TYR A 35 -5.72 -4.65 9.11
CA TYR A 35 -5.21 -3.39 8.56
C TYR A 35 -6.22 -2.26 8.75
N TYR A 36 -7.49 -2.54 8.48
CA TYR A 36 -8.56 -1.56 8.68
C TYR A 36 -8.64 -1.12 10.14
N LYS A 37 -8.55 -2.07 11.08
CA LYS A 37 -8.55 -1.80 12.52
C LYS A 37 -7.35 -0.93 12.91
N GLU A 38 -6.13 -1.29 12.52
CA GLU A 38 -4.92 -0.52 12.84
C GLU A 38 -4.99 0.91 12.27
N LEU A 39 -5.51 1.09 11.06
CA LEU A 39 -5.67 2.42 10.44
C LEU A 39 -6.72 3.28 11.14
N THR A 40 -7.80 2.66 11.63
CA THR A 40 -8.87 3.35 12.36
C THR A 40 -8.41 3.73 13.76
N GLU A 41 -7.73 2.84 14.48
CA GLU A 41 -7.15 3.10 15.81
C GLU A 41 -6.12 4.24 15.78
N LYS A 42 -5.40 4.39 14.67
CA LYS A 42 -4.42 5.49 14.48
C LYS A 42 -5.04 6.81 14.03
N ASP A 43 -6.36 6.86 13.85
CA ASP A 43 -7.11 7.99 13.31
C ASP A 43 -6.59 8.42 11.92
N LEU A 44 -6.25 7.46 11.07
CA LEU A 44 -5.76 7.73 9.71
C LEU A 44 -6.89 7.64 8.67
N ILE A 45 -7.92 6.85 8.97
CA ILE A 45 -9.07 6.64 8.10
C ILE A 45 -10.37 6.76 8.90
N LYS A 46 -11.44 7.14 8.23
CA LYS A 46 -12.80 7.13 8.77
C LYS A 46 -13.79 6.62 7.73
N THR A 47 -14.95 6.23 8.20
CA THR A 47 -16.08 5.89 7.32
C THR A 47 -16.94 7.12 7.14
N ASP A 48 -17.30 7.47 5.91
CA ASP A 48 -18.25 8.56 5.63
C ASP A 48 -19.71 8.09 5.79
N GLU A 49 -20.64 9.01 5.60
CA GLU A 49 -22.08 8.76 5.71
C GLU A 49 -22.60 7.73 4.69
N ASN A 50 -21.91 7.57 3.55
CA ASN A 50 -22.23 6.63 2.48
C ASN A 50 -21.43 5.32 2.62
N SER A 51 -20.86 5.04 3.80
CA SER A 51 -20.04 3.86 4.09
C SER A 51 -18.70 3.77 3.34
N TYR A 52 -18.27 4.82 2.64
CA TYR A 52 -16.97 4.85 1.99
C TYR A 52 -15.84 5.06 2.99
N LYS A 53 -14.68 4.46 2.71
CA LYS A 53 -13.48 4.67 3.53
C LYS A 53 -12.72 5.87 2.98
N ILE A 54 -12.54 6.87 3.81
CA ILE A 54 -11.86 8.12 3.45
C ILE A 54 -10.72 8.41 4.42
N LEU A 55 -9.69 9.10 3.93
CA LEU A 55 -8.58 9.54 4.76
C LEU A 55 -9.01 10.69 5.69
N THR A 56 -8.57 10.63 6.94
CA THR A 56 -8.65 11.77 7.87
C THR A 56 -7.63 12.84 7.48
N LYS A 57 -7.66 14.01 8.14
CA LYS A 57 -6.65 15.06 7.94
C LYS A 57 -5.24 14.52 8.21
N LYS A 58 -5.07 13.80 9.32
CA LYS A 58 -3.82 13.13 9.72
C LYS A 58 -3.37 12.09 8.68
N GLY A 59 -4.30 11.27 8.17
CA GLY A 59 -4.01 10.31 7.11
C GLY A 59 -3.52 10.96 5.82
N LYS A 60 -4.12 12.09 5.42
CA LYS A 60 -3.69 12.85 4.23
C LYS A 60 -2.30 13.48 4.40
N GLU A 61 -2.00 14.00 5.59
CA GLU A 61 -0.68 14.57 5.90
C GLU A 61 0.41 13.49 5.86
N LEU A 62 0.17 12.35 6.50
CA LEU A 62 1.09 11.21 6.49
C LEU A 62 1.31 10.66 5.06
N LEU A 63 0.25 10.60 4.25
CA LEU A 63 0.38 10.17 2.87
C LEU A 63 1.23 11.15 2.03
N LYS A 64 1.11 12.46 2.28
CA LYS A 64 1.96 13.47 1.63
C LYS A 64 3.42 13.35 2.05
N GLU A 65 3.69 13.09 3.32
CA GLU A 65 5.04 12.84 3.82
C GLU A 65 5.66 11.63 3.11
N TYR A 66 4.92 10.52 3.05
CA TYR A 66 5.38 9.32 2.34
C TYR A 66 5.55 9.52 0.84
N LYS A 67 4.73 10.33 0.17
CA LYS A 67 4.91 10.66 -1.26
C LYS A 67 6.19 11.46 -1.51
N LYS A 68 6.60 12.32 -0.57
CA LYS A 68 7.84 13.11 -0.67
C LYS A 68 9.08 12.24 -0.50
N GLU A 69 9.01 11.25 0.37
CA GLU A 69 10.15 10.38 0.70
C GLU A 69 10.28 9.18 -0.24
N ASN A 70 9.19 8.75 -0.89
CA ASN A 70 9.18 7.53 -1.69
C ASN A 70 9.17 7.80 -3.20
N ILE A 71 10.35 8.06 -3.75
CA ILE A 71 10.76 7.34 -4.96
C ILE A 71 11.28 6.00 -4.43
N PHE A 72 10.41 5.00 -4.26
CA PHE A 72 10.89 3.69 -3.78
C PHE A 72 12.01 3.22 -4.72
N PRO A 73 13.18 2.83 -4.21
CA PRO A 73 14.25 2.38 -5.07
C PRO A 73 13.80 1.07 -5.72
N LEU A 74 13.36 1.17 -6.97
CA LEU A 74 13.09 0.03 -7.87
C LEU A 74 14.34 -0.87 -7.99
N GLU A 75 15.49 -0.38 -7.54
CA GLU A 75 16.75 -1.10 -7.42
C GLU A 75 16.62 -2.40 -6.62
N LYS A 76 15.79 -2.46 -5.56
CA LYS A 76 15.59 -3.73 -4.82
C LYS A 76 14.86 -4.81 -5.63
N TYR A 77 14.19 -4.41 -6.71
CA TYR A 77 13.52 -5.30 -7.67
C TYR A 77 14.25 -5.37 -9.01
N ARG A 78 15.42 -4.73 -9.13
CA ARG A 78 16.20 -4.73 -10.36
C ARG A 78 16.78 -6.12 -10.56
N ILE A 79 16.22 -6.86 -11.52
CA ILE A 79 16.77 -8.15 -11.93
C ILE A 79 18.13 -7.86 -12.60
N PRO A 80 19.23 -8.46 -12.10
CA PRO A 80 20.53 -8.30 -12.75
C PRO A 80 20.45 -8.86 -14.17
N LYS A 81 20.97 -8.12 -15.14
CA LYS A 81 21.03 -8.59 -16.53
C LYS A 81 21.89 -9.85 -16.58
N ILE A 82 21.29 -10.96 -17.02
CA ILE A 82 22.04 -12.18 -17.34
C ILE A 82 22.97 -11.84 -18.51
N LYS A 83 24.27 -12.10 -18.35
CA LYS A 83 25.23 -11.97 -19.46
C LYS A 83 24.99 -13.13 -20.42
N LEU A 84 24.88 -12.82 -21.71
CA LEU A 84 24.58 -13.80 -22.77
C LEU A 84 25.60 -14.95 -22.80
N ASP A 85 26.85 -14.66 -22.41
CA ASP A 85 27.96 -15.63 -22.32
C ASP A 85 27.77 -16.73 -21.26
N SER A 86 26.74 -16.62 -20.41
CA SER A 86 26.41 -17.63 -19.37
C SER A 86 25.35 -18.63 -19.83
N ILE A 87 24.77 -18.46 -21.02
CA ILE A 87 23.80 -19.40 -21.59
C ILE A 87 24.57 -20.41 -22.44
N TYR A 88 24.95 -21.52 -21.84
CA TYR A 88 25.43 -22.69 -22.59
C TYR A 88 24.20 -23.33 -23.24
N LEU A 89 24.00 -23.08 -24.54
CA LEU A 89 23.07 -23.86 -25.36
C LEU A 89 23.76 -25.20 -25.67
N PRO A 90 23.19 -26.35 -25.24
CA PRO A 90 23.69 -27.66 -25.63
C PRO A 90 23.54 -27.92 -27.13
#